data_AF-A0A498G4H4-F1
#
_entry.id   AF-A0A498G4H4-F1
#
_cell.length_a   1.000
_cell.length_b   1.000
_cell.length_c   1.000
_cell.angle_alpha   90.00
_cell.angle_beta   90.00
_cell.angle_gamma   90.00
#
_symmetry.space_group_name_H-M   'P 1'
#
loop_
_entity.id
_entity.type
_entity.pdbx_description
1 polymer ?
#
loop_
_entity_poly.entity_id
_entity_poly.type
_entity_poly.pdbx_seq_one_letter_code
_entity_poly.pdbx_strand_id
1 'polypeptide(L)'
;MSVQEQTETSNESAPGAATVVAGTFSVIVLLAAVAYSVMANVVNWVAVDLLTYPVQGVAPFVVISGAILTIPILIPTALVSVQFLK
;
A
#
# COMPACT_ATOMS: atom_id res chain seq x y z
N MET A 1 55.66 -7.99 -7.93
CA MET A 1 54.51 -7.19 -8.41
C MET A 1 53.35 -7.49 -7.48
N SER A 2 53.07 -6.62 -6.52
CA SER A 2 51.92 -6.77 -5.62
C SER A 2 50.67 -6.30 -6.35
N VAL A 3 49.78 -7.23 -6.64
CA VAL A 3 48.45 -6.93 -7.17
C VAL A 3 47.69 -6.27 -6.03
N GLN A 4 47.41 -4.96 -6.19
CA GLN A 4 46.52 -4.25 -5.29
C GLN A 4 45.12 -4.83 -5.49
N GLU A 5 44.59 -5.43 -4.43
CA GLU A 5 43.19 -5.80 -4.33
C GLU A 5 42.39 -4.51 -4.40
N GLN A 6 41.82 -4.25 -5.58
CA GLN A 6 40.94 -3.12 -5.81
C GLN A 6 39.66 -3.40 -5.03
N THR A 7 39.62 -2.96 -3.77
CA THR A 7 38.38 -2.76 -3.04
C THR A 7 37.61 -1.69 -3.80
N GLU A 8 36.82 -2.11 -4.78
CA GLU A 8 35.89 -1.25 -5.49
C GLU A 8 34.88 -0.73 -4.47
N THR A 9 35.19 0.45 -3.95
CA THR A 9 34.27 1.36 -3.29
C THR A 9 33.25 1.85 -4.31
N SER A 10 32.38 0.97 -4.80
CA SER A 10 31.16 1.38 -5.50
C SER A 10 30.07 1.59 -4.46
N ASN A 11 30.27 2.63 -3.64
CA ASN A 11 29.26 3.19 -2.77
C ASN A 11 28.39 4.15 -3.60
N GLU A 12 27.92 3.69 -4.77
CA GLU A 12 26.80 4.35 -5.44
C GLU A 12 25.63 4.24 -4.47
N SER A 13 25.09 5.40 -4.10
CA SER A 13 24.05 5.60 -3.10
C SER A 13 22.71 5.04 -3.58
N ALA A 14 22.66 3.75 -3.91
CA ALA A 14 21.44 3.03 -4.18
C ALA A 14 20.62 3.04 -2.89
N PRO A 15 19.38 3.57 -2.90
CA PRO A 15 18.53 3.51 -1.72
C PRO A 15 18.40 2.04 -1.31
N GLY A 16 18.71 1.77 -0.04
CA GLY A 16 18.63 0.41 0.50
C GLY A 16 17.27 -0.21 0.21
N ALA A 17 17.22 -1.52 0.01
CA ALA A 17 15.99 -2.23 -0.35
C ALA A 17 14.80 -1.88 0.57
N ALA A 18 15.07 -1.70 1.87
CA ALA A 18 14.09 -1.24 2.85
C ALA A 18 13.45 0.12 2.50
N THR A 19 14.26 1.09 2.03
CA THR A 19 13.79 2.43 1.62
C THR A 19 12.92 2.36 0.37
N VAL A 20 13.33 1.55 -0.62
CA VAL A 20 12.55 1.35 -1.86
C VAL A 20 11.21 0.68 -1.55
N VAL A 21 11.20 -0.33 -0.69
CA VAL A 21 9.99 -1.03 -0.29
C VAL A 21 9.06 -0.11 0.51
N ALA A 22 9.59 0.64 1.48
CA ALA A 22 8.80 1.60 2.26
C ALA A 22 8.19 2.72 1.40
N GLY A 23 8.96 3.24 0.44
CA GLY A 23 8.48 4.25 -0.52
C GLY A 23 7.37 3.70 -1.42
N THR A 24 7.60 2.53 -2.03
CA THR A 24 6.62 1.87 -2.91
C THR A 24 5.34 1.53 -2.14
N PHE A 25 5.48 0.99 -0.92
CA PHE A 25 4.37 0.69 -0.03
C PHE A 25 3.52 1.94 0.28
N SER A 26 4.17 3.05 0.64
CA SER A 26 3.48 4.30 0.93
C SER A 26 2.66 4.81 -0.26
N VAL A 27 3.22 4.72 -1.47
CA VAL A 27 2.51 5.09 -2.71
C VAL A 27 1.30 4.20 -2.95
N ILE A 28 1.44 2.88 -2.77
CA ILE A 28 0.33 1.92 -2.93
C ILE A 28 -0.79 2.20 -1.92
N VAL A 29 -0.44 2.42 -0.65
CA VAL A 29 -1.42 2.73 0.40
C VAL A 29 -2.16 4.02 0.08
N LEU A 30 -1.45 5.06 -0.35
CA LEU A 30 -2.06 6.34 -0.70
C LEU A 30 -3.01 6.19 -1.90
N LEU A 31 -2.59 5.46 -2.93
CA LEU A 31 -3.42 5.21 -4.11
C LEU A 31 -4.67 4.38 -3.76
N ALA A 32 -4.52 3.38 -2.89
CA ALA A 32 -5.63 2.57 -2.38
C ALA A 32 -6.62 3.42 -1.57
N ALA A 33 -6.13 4.32 -0.72
CA ALA A 33 -6.97 5.22 0.07
C ALA A 33 -7.78 6.19 -0.81
N VAL A 34 -7.15 6.74 -1.86
CA VAL A 34 -7.84 7.59 -2.85
C VAL A 34 -8.90 6.79 -3.59
N ALA A 35 -8.55 5.59 -4.09
CA ALA A 35 -9.49 4.72 -4.80
C ALA A 35 -10.69 4.33 -3.94
N TYR A 36 -10.45 3.99 -2.67
CA TYR A 36 -11.50 3.70 -1.70
C TYR A 36 -12.42 4.89 -1.47
N SER A 37 -11.84 6.08 -1.27
CA SER A 37 -12.62 7.30 -1.00
C SER A 37 -13.52 7.65 -2.18
N VAL A 38 -13.00 7.55 -3.41
CA VAL A 38 -13.78 7.75 -4.63
C VAL A 38 -14.91 6.73 -4.71
N MET A 39 -14.62 5.44 -4.50
CA MET A 39 -15.64 4.39 -4.49
C MET A 39 -16.74 4.66 -3.45
N ALA A 40 -16.36 4.95 -2.20
CA ALA A 40 -17.30 5.19 -1.11
C ALA A 40 -18.18 6.41 -1.39
N ASN A 41 -17.61 7.47 -1.98
CA ASN A 41 -18.38 8.66 -2.36
C ASN A 41 -19.37 8.36 -3.49
N VAL A 42 -18.96 7.61 -4.52
CA VAL A 42 -19.85 7.17 -5.60
C VAL A 42 -20.97 6.28 -5.05
N VAL A 43 -20.65 5.35 -4.15
CA VAL A 43 -21.64 4.47 -3.51
C VAL A 43 -22.60 5.29 -2.66
N ASN A 44 -22.13 6.26 -1.88
CA ASN A 44 -23.01 7.14 -1.12
C ASN A 44 -23.96 7.91 -2.04
N TRP A 45 -23.42 8.51 -3.09
CA TRP A 45 -24.21 9.29 -4.04
C TRP A 45 -25.29 8.43 -4.74
N VAL A 46 -24.91 7.26 -5.26
CA VAL A 46 -25.86 6.40 -5.97
C VAL A 46 -26.84 5.73 -5.01
N ALA A 47 -26.36 5.11 -3.94
CA ALA A 47 -27.20 4.29 -3.08
C ALA A 47 -28.05 5.13 -2.13
N VAL A 48 -27.47 6.16 -1.51
CA VAL A 48 -28.16 6.96 -0.49
C VAL A 48 -28.90 8.11 -1.15
N ASP A 49 -28.23 8.91 -1.98
CA ASP A 49 -28.84 10.15 -2.51
C ASP A 49 -29.79 9.87 -3.69
N LEU A 50 -29.43 9.00 -4.63
CA LEU A 50 -30.29 8.69 -5.78
C LEU A 50 -31.34 7.60 -5.50
N LEU A 51 -30.95 6.51 -4.84
CA LEU A 51 -31.82 5.35 -4.61
C LEU A 51 -32.50 5.34 -3.24
N THR A 52 -32.17 6.30 -2.36
CA THR A 52 -32.76 6.43 -1.02
C THR A 52 -32.60 5.16 -0.17
N TYR A 53 -31.53 4.38 -0.40
CA TYR A 53 -31.24 3.24 0.46
C TYR A 53 -30.77 3.72 1.83
N PRO A 54 -31.21 3.05 2.91
CA PRO A 54 -30.74 3.37 4.25
C PRO A 54 -29.24 3.13 4.33
N VAL A 55 -28.51 4.08 4.92
CA VAL A 55 -27.04 4.02 5.07
C VAL A 55 -26.59 2.72 5.73
N GLN A 56 -27.39 2.19 6.67
CA GLN A 56 -27.15 0.92 7.35
C GLN A 56 -27.13 -0.29 6.39
N GLY A 57 -27.90 -0.25 5.30
CA GLY A 57 -27.90 -1.29 4.27
C GLY A 57 -26.70 -1.20 3.31
N VAL A 58 -26.07 -0.02 3.21
CA VAL A 58 -24.94 0.24 2.32
C VAL A 58 -23.60 0.05 3.04
N ALA A 59 -23.56 0.28 4.35
CA ALA A 59 -22.36 0.18 5.18
C ALA A 59 -21.57 -1.13 5.02
N PRO A 60 -22.19 -2.33 4.94
CA PRO A 60 -21.43 -3.58 4.78
C PRO A 60 -20.60 -3.64 3.49
N PHE A 61 -21.11 -3.09 2.38
CA PHE A 61 -20.39 -3.09 1.10
C PHE A 61 -19.13 -2.23 1.15
N VAL A 62 -19.27 -1.05 1.77
CA VAL A 62 -18.15 -0.12 1.97
C VAL A 62 -17.10 -0.77 2.88
N VAL A 63 -17.51 -1.45 3.95
CA VAL A 63 -16.60 -2.18 4.85
C VAL A 63 -15.86 -3.32 4.15
N ILE A 64 -16.57 -4.16 3.38
CA ILE A 64 -15.96 -5.29 2.65
C ILE A 64 -14.96 -4.77 1.61
N SER A 65 -15.31 -3.73 0.85
CA SER A 65 -14.39 -3.11 -0.10
C SER A 65 -13.14 -2.56 0.57
N GLY A 66 -13.28 -1.94 1.75
CA GLY A 66 -12.16 -1.50 2.56
C GLY A 66 -11.26 -2.67 2.97
N ALA A 67 -11.84 -3.78 3.43
CA ALA A 67 -11.09 -4.98 3.82
C ALA A 67 -10.31 -5.59 2.64
N ILE A 68 -10.90 -5.69 1.45
CA ILE A 68 -10.24 -6.23 0.25
C ILE A 68 -9.02 -5.37 -0.13
N LEU A 69 -9.12 -4.05 -0.01
CA LEU A 69 -8.01 -3.13 -0.29
C LEU A 69 -6.84 -3.26 0.68
N THR A 70 -7.02 -3.89 1.85
CA THR A 70 -5.91 -4.13 2.79
C THR A 70 -5.04 -5.34 2.44
N ILE A 71 -5.51 -6.24 1.58
CA ILE A 71 -4.74 -7.42 1.15
C ILE A 71 -3.40 -7.04 0.49
N PRO A 72 -3.34 -6.14 -0.52
CA PRO A 72 -2.08 -5.72 -1.12
C PRO A 72 -1.17 -4.95 -0.17
N ILE A 73 -1.69 -4.47 0.96
CA ILE A 73 -0.94 -3.77 2.01
C ILE A 73 -0.30 -4.81 2.96
N LEU A 74 -1.05 -5.82 3.38
CA LEU A 74 -0.57 -6.82 4.34
C LEU A 74 0.65 -7.63 3.84
N ILE A 75 0.72 -7.95 2.54
CA ILE A 75 1.80 -8.76 1.96
C ILE A 75 3.17 -8.07 2.09
N PRO A 76 3.39 -6.85 1.58
CA PRO A 76 4.66 -6.15 1.74
C PRO A 76 4.98 -5.85 3.20
N THR A 77 3.98 -5.50 4.04
CA THR A 77 4.22 -5.29 5.48
C THR A 77 4.76 -6.56 6.15
N ALA A 78 4.20 -7.73 5.85
CA ALA A 78 4.68 -9.01 6.37
C ALA A 78 6.09 -9.34 5.85
N LEU A 79 6.36 -9.15 4.56
CA LEU A 79 7.69 -9.41 3.97
C LEU A 79 8.78 -8.52 4.59
N VAL A 80 8.48 -7.23 4.78
CA VAL A 80 9.39 -6.28 5.45
C VAL A 80 9.62 -6.70 6.90
N SER A 81 8.55 -7.05 7.63
CA SER A 81 8.66 -7.47 9.03
C SER A 81 9.56 -8.69 9.21
N VAL A 82 9.47 -9.67 8.30
CA VAL A 82 10.35 -10.86 8.32
C VAL A 82 11.80 -10.52 8.01
N GLN A 83 12.07 -9.56 7.12
CA GLN A 83 13.44 -9.10 6.85
C GLN A 83 14.08 -8.39 8.04
N PHE A 84 13.30 -7.64 8.83
CA PHE A 84 13.80 -6.97 10.03
C PHE A 84 13.94 -7.88 11.25
N LEU A 85 13.35 -9.09 11.21
CA LEU A 85 13.44 -10.07 12.31
C LEU A 85 14.67 -10.99 12.21
N LYS A 86 15.46 -10.88 11.15
CA LYS A 86 16.65 -11.69 10.87
C LYS A 86 17.92 -10.87 11.05
#